data_AF-A0A8R1HQI3-F1
#
_entry.id   AF-A0A8R1HQI3-F1
#
_cell.length_a   1.000
_cell.length_b   1.000
_cell.length_c   1.000
_cell.angle_alpha   90.00
_cell.angle_beta   90.00
_cell.angle_gamma   90.00
#
_symmetry.space_group_name_H-M   'P 1'
#
loop_
_entity.id
_entity.type
_entity.pdbx_description
1 polymer ?
#
loop_
_entity_poly.entity_id
_entity_poly.type
_entity_poly.pdbx_seq_one_letter_code
_entity_poly.pdbx_strand_id
1 'polypeptide(L)'
;MSTDKEKQKQMQDFLNRKRKLDMNVADDSKLQNPSTSSEKKSEESVEKDKRQEQYEKAKKALLFDAKRAKERAELVGPQGYLKPKSLSTNKQFLKRIIESTVPRRKNKEQPPE
;
A
#
# COMPACT_ATOMS: atom_id res chain seq x y z
N MET A 1 -31.21 18.56 40.39
CA MET A 1 -32.17 17.48 40.09
C MET A 1 -32.88 17.74 38.75
N SER A 2 -32.19 17.55 37.61
CA SER A 2 -32.76 17.68 36.23
C SER A 2 -32.13 16.69 35.23
N THR A 3 -31.22 15.83 35.66
CA THR A 3 -30.40 15.00 34.78
C THR A 3 -31.19 13.92 34.05
N ASP A 4 -32.27 13.40 34.65
CA ASP A 4 -32.98 12.26 34.07
C ASP A 4 -33.94 12.68 32.95
N LYS A 5 -34.54 13.87 33.05
CA LYS A 5 -35.33 14.46 31.97
C LYS A 5 -34.44 14.83 30.77
N GLU A 6 -33.23 15.33 31.03
CA GLU A 6 -32.24 15.61 29.99
C GLU A 6 -31.76 14.34 29.29
N LYS A 7 -31.47 13.27 30.04
CA LYS A 7 -31.12 11.95 29.48
C LYS A 7 -32.25 11.35 28.65
N GLN A 8 -33.50 11.45 29.11
CA GLN A 8 -34.68 10.99 28.36
C GLN A 8 -34.87 11.77 27.06
N LYS A 9 -34.67 13.09 27.10
CA LYS A 9 -34.72 13.95 25.90
C LYS A 9 -33.62 13.57 24.90
N GLN A 10 -32.38 13.39 25.37
CA GLN A 10 -31.27 12.95 24.52
C GLN A 10 -31.56 11.59 23.87
N MET A 11 -32.09 10.63 24.63
CA MET A 11 -32.47 9.31 24.10
C MET A 11 -33.57 9.43 23.02
N GLN A 12 -34.59 10.26 23.23
CA GLN A 12 -35.61 10.52 22.22
C GLN A 12 -35.03 11.18 20.96
N ASP A 13 -34.10 12.13 21.13
CA ASP A 13 -33.41 12.78 20.02
C ASP A 13 -32.58 11.78 19.20
N PHE A 14 -31.89 10.83 19.84
CA PHE A 14 -31.16 9.76 19.16
C PHE A 14 -32.09 8.82 18.37
N LEU A 15 -33.21 8.41 18.97
CA LEU A 15 -34.21 7.57 18.31
C LEU A 15 -34.85 8.29 17.11
N ASN A 16 -35.10 9.59 17.24
CA ASN A 16 -35.61 10.42 16.15
C ASN A 16 -34.59 10.57 15.02
N ARG A 17 -33.30 10.74 15.35
CA ARG A 17 -32.21 10.82 14.37
C ARG A 17 -32.01 9.51 13.63
N LYS A 18 -32.12 8.37 14.32
CA LYS A 18 -32.07 7.03 13.70
C LYS A 18 -33.25 6.79 12.77
N ARG A 19 -34.48 7.09 13.21
CA ARG A 19 -35.67 7.02 12.33
C ARG A 19 -35.54 7.88 11.07
N LYS A 20 -34.98 9.08 11.19
CA LYS A 20 -34.69 9.95 10.04
C LYS A 20 -33.63 9.36 9.10
N LEU A 21 -32.57 8.77 9.65
CA LEU A 21 -31.54 8.11 8.83
C LEU A 21 -32.10 6.89 8.12
N ASP A 22 -32.84 6.02 8.80
CA ASP A 22 -33.39 4.81 8.18
C ASP A 22 -34.43 5.14 7.09
N MET A 23 -35.13 6.28 7.21
CA MET A 23 -36.00 6.81 6.14
C MET A 23 -35.23 7.50 5.01
N ASN A 24 -34.11 8.17 5.31
CA ASN A 24 -33.28 8.86 4.33
C ASN A 24 -32.19 7.95 3.69
N VAL A 25 -32.04 6.70 4.13
CA VAL A 25 -31.22 5.68 3.42
C VAL A 25 -31.87 5.28 2.09
N ALA A 26 -33.10 5.72 1.81
CA ALA A 26 -33.67 5.69 0.47
C ALA A 26 -33.20 6.84 -0.45
N ASP A 27 -32.64 7.94 0.10
CA ASP A 27 -32.26 9.12 -0.67
C ASP A 27 -30.86 9.62 -0.27
N ASP A 28 -29.84 9.06 -0.94
CA ASP A 28 -28.41 9.37 -0.86
C ASP A 28 -28.06 10.78 -1.42
N SER A 29 -28.80 11.82 -1.04
CA SER A 29 -28.40 13.19 -1.35
C SER A 29 -28.83 14.21 -0.30
N LYS A 30 -27.83 14.90 0.26
CA LYS A 30 -27.87 16.10 1.12
C LYS A 30 -27.86 15.87 2.64
N LEU A 31 -26.64 15.79 3.17
CA LEU A 31 -26.29 16.41 4.45
C LEU A 31 -25.29 17.54 4.18
N GLN A 32 -25.80 18.78 4.13
CA GLN A 32 -25.02 20.00 4.23
C GLN A 32 -24.80 20.34 5.71
N ASN A 33 -23.55 20.43 6.16
CA ASN A 33 -23.18 21.04 7.42
C ASN A 33 -22.88 22.53 7.20
N PRO A 34 -23.33 23.46 8.05
CA PRO A 34 -22.86 24.84 8.03
C PRO A 34 -21.65 24.97 8.97
N SER A 35 -20.46 25.27 8.43
CA SER A 35 -19.46 26.17 9.05
C SER A 35 -18.13 26.16 8.27
N THR A 36 -17.66 27.37 7.95
CA THR A 36 -16.30 27.83 7.60
C THR A 36 -15.20 26.75 7.42
N SER A 37 -15.10 26.14 6.24
CA SER A 37 -14.00 25.22 5.86
C SER A 37 -13.95 25.02 4.35
N SER A 38 -13.85 26.09 3.58
CA SER A 38 -13.77 26.01 2.11
C SER A 38 -12.40 25.56 1.60
N GLU A 39 -11.33 25.65 2.41
CA GLU A 39 -9.97 25.30 1.96
C GLU A 39 -9.54 23.87 2.36
N LYS A 40 -9.97 23.35 3.53
CA LYS A 40 -9.54 22.01 3.99
C LYS A 40 -10.27 20.83 3.32
N LYS A 41 -11.45 21.07 2.72
CA LYS A 41 -12.27 19.99 2.15
C LYS A 41 -11.79 19.50 0.78
N SER A 42 -11.18 20.38 -0.01
CA SER A 42 -10.68 20.07 -1.35
C SER A 42 -9.39 19.24 -1.31
N GLU A 43 -8.51 19.52 -0.35
CA GLU A 43 -7.25 18.79 -0.19
C GLU A 43 -7.49 17.34 0.25
N GLU A 44 -8.41 17.12 1.19
CA GLU A 44 -8.71 15.77 1.71
C GLU A 44 -9.38 14.86 0.67
N SER A 45 -10.22 15.41 -0.22
CA SER A 45 -10.80 14.63 -1.33
C SER A 45 -9.76 14.28 -2.39
N VAL A 46 -8.90 15.23 -2.76
CA VAL A 46 -7.84 15.01 -3.75
C VAL A 46 -6.79 14.00 -3.24
N GLU A 47 -6.52 13.99 -1.94
CA GLU A 47 -5.60 13.01 -1.34
C GLU A 47 -6.20 11.61 -1.23
N LYS A 48 -7.51 11.50 -0.96
CA LYS A 48 -8.25 10.23 -1.00
C LYS A 48 -8.23 9.62 -2.41
N ASP A 49 -8.43 10.43 -3.45
CA ASP A 49 -8.40 9.98 -4.84
C ASP A 49 -7.00 9.50 -5.24
N LYS A 50 -5.94 10.26 -4.90
CA LYS A 50 -4.54 9.83 -5.12
C LYS A 50 -4.21 8.52 -4.41
N ARG A 51 -4.70 8.31 -3.19
CA ARG A 51 -4.49 7.07 -2.44
C ARG A 51 -5.20 5.89 -3.10
N GLN A 52 -6.40 6.09 -3.63
CA GLN A 52 -7.13 5.07 -4.39
C GLN A 52 -6.42 4.73 -5.71
N GLU A 53 -5.93 5.73 -6.44
CA GLU A 53 -5.14 5.52 -7.67
C GLU A 53 -3.85 4.73 -7.38
N GLN A 54 -3.13 5.07 -6.31
CA GLN A 54 -1.94 4.34 -5.88
C GLN A 54 -2.26 2.89 -5.51
N TYR A 55 -3.38 2.67 -4.82
CA TYR A 55 -3.85 1.34 -4.47
C TYR A 55 -4.16 0.50 -5.72
N GLU A 56 -4.91 1.06 -6.67
CA GLU A 56 -5.22 0.38 -7.93
C GLU A 56 -3.97 0.12 -8.77
N LYS A 57 -3.01 1.04 -8.76
CA LYS A 57 -1.70 0.85 -9.41
C LYS A 57 -0.91 -0.28 -8.76
N ALA A 58 -0.86 -0.33 -7.43
CA ALA A 58 -0.18 -1.39 -6.68
C ALA A 58 -0.84 -2.76 -6.93
N LYS A 59 -2.18 -2.81 -6.91
CA LYS A 59 -2.96 -4.01 -7.23
C LYS A 59 -2.65 -4.52 -8.65
N LYS A 60 -2.65 -3.64 -9.64
CA LYS A 60 -2.29 -3.99 -11.03
C LYS A 60 -0.85 -4.51 -11.15
N ALA A 61 0.10 -3.89 -10.45
CA ALA A 61 1.49 -4.35 -10.43
C ALA A 61 1.63 -5.76 -9.84
N LEU A 62 0.97 -6.05 -8.70
CA LEU A 62 0.96 -7.38 -8.10
C LEU A 62 0.35 -8.44 -9.03
N LEU A 63 -0.76 -8.12 -9.69
CA LEU A 63 -1.39 -9.02 -10.68
C LEU A 63 -0.47 -9.27 -11.88
N PHE A 64 0.23 -8.25 -12.36
CA PHE A 64 1.18 -8.39 -13.46
C PHE A 64 2.36 -9.28 -13.07
N ASP A 65 2.96 -9.06 -11.90
CA ASP A 65 4.07 -9.86 -11.41
C ASP A 65 3.68 -11.33 -11.18
N ALA A 66 2.47 -11.59 -10.67
CA ALA A 66 1.95 -12.94 -10.51
C ALA A 66 1.80 -13.67 -11.87
N LYS A 67 1.26 -12.99 -12.89
CA LYS A 67 1.17 -13.56 -14.25
C LYS A 67 2.55 -13.85 -14.83
N ARG A 68 3.48 -12.89 -14.72
CA ARG A 68 4.86 -13.05 -15.17
C ARG A 68 5.59 -14.19 -14.44
N ALA A 69 5.33 -14.36 -13.15
CA ALA A 69 5.90 -15.44 -12.37
C ALA A 69 5.37 -16.80 -12.83
N LYS A 70 4.06 -16.91 -13.11
CA LYS A 70 3.46 -18.11 -13.70
C LYS A 70 4.11 -18.45 -15.04
N GLU A 71 4.18 -17.50 -15.97
CA GLU A 71 4.81 -17.69 -17.29
C GLU A 71 6.27 -18.11 -17.16
N ARG A 72 7.05 -17.49 -16.27
CA ARG A 72 8.43 -17.92 -16.02
C ARG A 72 8.53 -19.33 -15.47
N ALA A 73 7.64 -19.70 -14.56
CA ALA A 73 7.62 -21.04 -13.99
C ALA A 73 7.27 -22.09 -15.06
N GLU A 74 6.37 -21.78 -15.99
CA GLU A 74 6.04 -22.64 -17.13
C GLU A 74 7.21 -22.73 -18.13
N LEU A 75 7.87 -21.60 -18.44
CA LEU A 75 8.96 -21.54 -19.42
C LEU A 75 10.27 -22.16 -18.91
N VAL A 76 10.62 -21.96 -17.64
CA VAL A 76 11.93 -22.34 -17.08
C VAL A 76 11.83 -23.46 -16.05
N GLY A 77 10.62 -23.82 -15.63
CA GLY A 77 10.36 -24.87 -14.66
C GLY A 77 10.68 -24.47 -13.21
N PRO A 78 10.57 -25.44 -12.27
CA PRO A 78 10.79 -25.21 -10.83
C PRO A 78 12.23 -24.80 -10.47
N GLN A 79 13.19 -24.93 -11.38
CA GLN A 79 14.57 -24.51 -11.17
C GLN A 79 14.76 -22.97 -11.26
N GLY A 80 13.76 -22.23 -11.77
CA GLY A 80 13.82 -20.76 -11.87
C GLY A 80 14.87 -20.25 -12.86
N TYR A 81 15.49 -19.09 -12.59
CA TYR A 81 16.55 -18.52 -13.44
C TYR A 81 17.76 -19.45 -13.51
N LEU A 82 17.86 -20.22 -14.60
CA LEU A 82 19.03 -21.06 -14.85
C LEU A 82 20.24 -20.15 -15.05
N LYS A 83 21.18 -20.17 -14.10
CA LYS A 83 22.42 -19.40 -14.21
C LYS A 83 23.07 -19.76 -15.56
N PRO A 84 23.27 -18.79 -16.47
CA PRO A 84 23.84 -19.09 -17.77
C PRO A 84 25.19 -19.76 -17.55
N LYS A 85 25.51 -20.76 -18.38
CA LYS A 85 26.82 -21.41 -18.36
C LYS A 85 27.85 -20.31 -18.53
N SER A 86 28.59 -20.00 -17.46
CA SER A 86 29.69 -19.04 -17.55
C SER A 86 30.61 -19.51 -18.67
N LEU A 87 31.05 -18.58 -19.53
CA LEU A 87 32.07 -18.88 -20.54
C LEU A 87 33.14 -19.77 -19.92
N SER A 88 33.66 -20.75 -20.65
CA SER A 88 34.71 -21.70 -20.21
C SER A 88 36.08 -21.04 -19.94
N THR A 89 36.06 -19.77 -19.57
CA THR A 89 37.17 -18.99 -19.07
C THR A 89 37.77 -19.62 -17.82
N ASN A 90 39.08 -19.47 -17.67
CA ASN A 90 39.78 -19.82 -16.45
C ASN A 90 39.24 -18.95 -15.30
N LYS A 91 38.41 -19.55 -14.43
CA LYS A 91 37.75 -18.84 -13.32
C LYS A 91 38.74 -18.14 -12.39
N GLN A 92 39.96 -18.67 -12.26
CA GLN A 92 41.01 -18.06 -11.44
C GLN A 92 41.55 -16.78 -12.10
N PHE A 93 41.74 -16.79 -13.41
CA PHE A 93 42.14 -15.60 -14.16
C PHE A 93 41.09 -14.50 -14.02
N LEU A 94 39.82 -14.81 -14.29
CA LEU A 94 38.73 -13.84 -14.18
C LEU A 94 38.59 -13.29 -12.75
N LYS A 95 38.70 -14.16 -11.73
CA LYS A 95 38.69 -13.76 -10.33
C LYS A 95 39.80 -12.75 -10.01
N ARG A 96 41.04 -13.01 -10.44
CA ARG A 96 42.18 -12.10 -10.24
C ARG A 96 41.96 -10.75 -10.91
N ILE A 97 41.46 -10.73 -12.15
CA ILE A 97 41.16 -9.49 -12.88
C ILE A 97 40.08 -8.68 -12.17
N ILE A 98 39.00 -9.32 -11.71
CA ILE A 98 37.95 -8.63 -10.93
C ILE A 98 38.52 -8.08 -9.63
N GLU A 99 39.31 -8.86 -8.89
CA GLU A 99 39.94 -8.42 -7.64
C GLU A 99 40.94 -7.26 -7.84
N SER A 100 41.63 -7.19 -8.99
CA SER A 100 42.55 -6.09 -9.30
C SER A 100 41.84 -4.83 -9.79
N THR A 101 40.67 -4.97 -10.42
CA THR A 101 39.95 -3.85 -11.05
C THR A 101 38.84 -3.27 -10.18
N VAL A 102 38.25 -4.08 -9.30
CA VAL A 102 37.18 -3.63 -8.41
C VAL A 102 37.80 -3.11 -7.11
N PRO A 103 37.54 -1.86 -6.71
CA PRO A 103 38.03 -1.33 -5.45
C PRO A 103 37.50 -2.19 -4.30
N ARG A 104 38.41 -2.74 -3.49
CA ARG A 104 38.03 -3.53 -2.31
C ARG A 104 37.23 -2.64 -1.37
N ARG A 105 35.93 -2.94 -1.22
CA ARG A 105 35.14 -2.38 -0.11
C ARG A 105 35.81 -2.88 1.16
N LYS A 106 36.39 -1.98 1.95
CA LYS A 106 36.91 -2.29 3.28
C LYS A 106 35.74 -2.83 4.09
N ASN A 107 35.65 -4.15 4.21
CA ASN A 107 34.68 -4.76 5.12
C ASN A 107 35.04 -4.27 6.51
N LYS A 108 34.04 -3.73 7.22
CA LYS A 108 34.16 -3.36 8.63
C LYS A 108 34.72 -4.57 9.38
N GLU A 109 35.81 -4.34 10.09
CA GLU A 109 36.52 -5.30 10.93
C GLU A 109 35.52 -6.09 11.78
N GLN A 110 35.61 -7.43 11.74
CA GLN A 110 34.93 -8.27 12.73
C GLN A 110 35.58 -7.99 14.10
N PRO A 111 34.81 -7.81 15.17
CA PRO A 111 35.39 -7.62 16.50
C PRO A 111 36.07 -8.93 16.94
N PRO A 112 37.21 -8.85 17.67
CA PRO A 112 37.86 -10.03 18.23
C PRO A 112 36.98 -10.68 19.31
N GLU A 113 36.95 -12.02 19.32
CA GLU A 113 36.47 -12.83 20.46
C GLU A 113 37.28 -12.59 21.73
#